data_AF-A0A1I5HM78-F1
#
_entry.id   AF-A0A1I5HM78-F1
#
_cell.length_a   1.000
_cell.length_b   1.000
_cell.length_c   1.000
_cell.angle_alpha   90.00
_cell.angle_beta   90.00
_cell.angle_gamma   90.00
#
_symmetry.space_group_name_H-M   'P 1'
#
loop_
_entity.id
_entity.type
_entity.pdbx_description
1 polymer ?
#
loop_
_entity_poly.entity_id
_entity_poly.type
_entity_poly.pdbx_seq_one_letter_code
_entity_poly.pdbx_strand_id
1 'polypeptide(L)'
;MKKILFIGNSHTYMNDMPELVRRMVENAIGEECQVFMLAYSGRSLKWHMDEEYFSERFNILHGRYDYCIIQEYAHPMTDFEDTIEYTHEIIELCKKVNTTPIIFETWAEKDKPENQSEMNRRYRKIAEDEGAKLAPIGEIWSNVLKKLENESGVDLYYIDGAHASGIGDYLVAMTLTKTITGKLPDASFRESFDFTLSDYAWNHVKLSVEDEGITIPENIASIIRDNIEKAFS
;
A
#
# COMPACT_ATOMS: atom_id res chain seq x y z
N MET A 1 -14.08 -5.36 15.13
CA MET A 1 -14.03 -4.24 14.16
C MET A 1 -12.62 -3.66 14.17
N LYS A 2 -11.98 -3.54 13.00
CA LYS A 2 -10.66 -2.91 12.84
C LYS A 2 -10.77 -1.50 12.28
N LYS A 3 -9.87 -0.60 12.71
CA LYS A 3 -9.72 0.76 12.17
C LYS A 3 -8.30 0.99 11.68
N ILE A 4 -8.16 1.39 10.43
CA ILE A 4 -6.86 1.54 9.77
C ILE A 4 -6.76 2.95 9.18
N LEU A 5 -5.74 3.70 9.58
CA LEU A 5 -5.37 4.97 8.96
C LEU A 5 -4.26 4.71 7.93
N PHE A 6 -4.37 5.34 6.77
CA PHE A 6 -3.31 5.42 5.77
C PHE A 6 -2.79 6.85 5.68
N ILE A 7 -1.47 7.02 5.70
CA ILE A 7 -0.78 8.29 5.45
C ILE A 7 0.11 8.09 4.23
N GLY A 8 -0.03 8.93 3.20
CA GLY A 8 0.77 8.79 1.98
C GLY A 8 0.32 9.65 0.81
N ASN A 9 0.40 9.11 -0.40
CA ASN A 9 0.12 9.86 -1.63
C ASN A 9 -0.62 9.00 -2.67
N SER A 10 -0.37 9.23 -3.96
CA SER A 10 -1.01 8.51 -5.06
C SER A 10 -0.76 7.00 -5.03
N HIS A 11 0.35 6.54 -4.47
CA HIS A 11 0.61 5.10 -4.28
C HIS A 11 -0.27 4.49 -3.17
N THR A 12 -0.93 5.35 -2.38
CA THR A 12 -1.91 4.96 -1.38
C THR A 12 -3.34 5.08 -1.91
N TYR A 13 -3.75 6.21 -2.51
CA TYR A 13 -5.17 6.43 -2.83
C TYR A 13 -5.61 5.93 -4.21
N MET A 14 -4.67 5.63 -5.13
CA MET A 14 -5.05 5.21 -6.48
C MET A 14 -5.85 3.89 -6.44
N ASN A 15 -6.81 3.78 -7.37
CA ASN A 15 -7.77 2.67 -7.45
C ASN A 15 -8.52 2.39 -6.15
N ASP A 16 -8.74 3.39 -5.28
CA ASP A 16 -9.32 3.22 -3.94
C ASP A 16 -8.67 2.06 -3.16
N MET A 17 -7.35 1.88 -3.25
CA MET A 17 -6.61 0.80 -2.60
C MET A 17 -6.95 0.60 -1.10
N PRO A 18 -7.18 1.65 -0.27
CA PRO A 18 -7.61 1.48 1.11
C PRO A 18 -8.98 0.75 1.23
N GLU A 19 -9.92 1.00 0.33
CA GLU A 19 -11.21 0.28 0.29
C GLU A 19 -10.99 -1.20 -0.10
N LEU A 20 -10.05 -1.48 -1.00
CA LEU A 20 -9.68 -2.85 -1.34
C LEU A 20 -9.09 -3.58 -0.12
N VAL A 21 -8.22 -2.92 0.66
CA VAL A 21 -7.71 -3.44 1.93
C VAL A 21 -8.84 -3.69 2.92
N ARG A 22 -9.82 -2.77 3.04
CA ARG A 22 -10.99 -2.96 3.91
C ARG A 22 -11.71 -4.25 3.56
N ARG A 23 -12.07 -4.46 2.29
CA ARG A 23 -12.77 -5.68 1.80
C ARG A 23 -11.96 -6.94 2.06
N MET A 24 -10.66 -6.91 1.80
CA MET A 24 -9.76 -8.06 2.02
C MET A 24 -9.59 -8.39 3.50
N VAL A 25 -9.45 -7.39 4.37
CA VAL A 25 -9.38 -7.59 5.82
C VAL A 25 -10.66 -8.22 6.34
N GLU A 26 -11.84 -7.68 5.98
CA GLU A 26 -13.13 -8.23 6.39
C GLU A 26 -13.30 -9.68 5.95
N ASN A 27 -12.93 -10.00 4.71
CA ASN A 27 -12.96 -11.39 4.23
C ASN A 27 -11.98 -12.30 5.00
N ALA A 28 -10.77 -11.83 5.30
CA ALA A 28 -9.73 -12.64 5.96
C ALA A 28 -10.05 -12.97 7.44
N ILE A 29 -10.78 -12.10 8.15
CA ILE A 29 -11.05 -12.28 9.59
C ILE A 29 -12.54 -12.41 9.96
N GLY A 30 -13.46 -12.11 9.05
CA GLY A 30 -14.90 -12.16 9.31
C GLY A 30 -15.41 -11.08 10.27
N GLU A 31 -14.68 -9.98 10.42
CA GLU A 31 -15.07 -8.82 11.25
C GLU A 31 -15.07 -7.55 10.42
N GLU A 32 -15.96 -6.60 10.75
CA GLU A 32 -16.01 -5.28 10.12
C GLU A 32 -14.67 -4.53 10.18
N CYS A 33 -14.38 -3.77 9.12
CA CYS A 33 -13.19 -2.94 9.03
C CYS A 33 -13.57 -1.52 8.57
N GLN A 34 -12.90 -0.51 9.11
CA GLN A 34 -12.98 0.87 8.67
C GLN A 34 -11.60 1.34 8.24
N VAL A 35 -11.55 2.04 7.11
CA VAL A 35 -10.33 2.62 6.56
C VAL A 35 -10.48 4.12 6.44
N PHE A 36 -9.38 4.82 6.68
CA PHE A 36 -9.28 6.27 6.64
C PHE A 36 -7.99 6.61 5.91
N MET A 37 -7.95 7.71 5.17
CA MET A 37 -6.73 8.14 4.52
C MET A 37 -6.49 9.64 4.71
N LEU A 38 -5.23 9.97 4.94
CA LEU A 38 -4.62 11.28 4.77
C LEU A 38 -3.59 11.11 3.66
N ALA A 39 -4.06 11.14 2.41
CA ALA A 39 -3.21 10.90 1.26
C ALA A 39 -3.35 12.01 0.22
N TYR A 40 -2.22 12.59 -0.19
CA TYR A 40 -2.19 13.76 -1.06
C TYR A 40 -1.25 13.54 -2.24
N SER A 41 -1.70 13.92 -3.44
CA SER A 41 -0.95 13.69 -4.67
C SER A 41 0.47 14.30 -4.60
N GLY A 42 1.48 13.47 -4.88
CA GLY A 42 2.88 13.89 -4.95
C GLY A 42 3.49 14.39 -3.63
N ARG A 43 2.95 14.01 -2.47
CA ARG A 43 3.45 14.46 -1.17
C ARG A 43 4.32 13.42 -0.46
N SER A 44 5.39 13.89 0.16
CA SER A 44 6.30 13.12 1.03
C SER A 44 5.88 13.23 2.50
N LEU A 45 6.43 12.36 3.36
CA LEU A 45 6.18 12.44 4.81
C LEU A 45 6.67 13.76 5.41
N LYS A 46 7.74 14.34 4.86
CA LYS A 46 8.18 15.70 5.17
C LYS A 46 7.06 16.71 4.98
N TRP A 47 6.37 16.67 3.84
CA TRP A 47 5.27 17.59 3.58
C TRP A 47 4.10 17.37 4.54
N HIS A 48 3.76 16.12 4.83
CA HIS A 48 2.71 15.79 5.81
C HIS A 48 3.00 16.42 7.18
N MET A 49 4.24 16.29 7.65
CA MET A 49 4.64 16.75 8.98
C MET A 49 4.98 18.24 9.06
N ASP A 50 5.34 18.88 7.94
CA ASP A 50 5.62 20.32 7.91
C ASP A 50 4.37 21.15 7.59
N GLU A 51 3.56 20.73 6.62
CA GLU A 51 2.48 21.55 6.04
C GLU A 51 1.09 21.16 6.56
N GLU A 52 0.86 19.87 6.83
CA GLU A 52 -0.44 19.36 7.31
C GLU A 52 -0.39 18.83 8.75
N TYR A 53 0.71 19.07 9.49
CA TYR A 53 0.96 18.54 10.83
C TYR A 53 -0.26 18.40 11.75
N PHE A 54 -1.09 19.44 11.82
CA PHE A 54 -2.25 19.47 12.71
C PHE A 54 -3.32 18.45 12.31
N SER A 55 -3.55 18.25 11.01
CA SER A 55 -4.45 17.24 10.47
C SER A 55 -3.93 15.84 10.84
N GLU A 56 -2.65 15.57 10.64
CA GLU A 56 -2.06 14.23 10.82
C GLU A 56 -2.05 13.88 12.30
N ARG A 57 -1.52 14.81 13.10
CA ARG A 57 -1.49 14.67 14.55
C ARG A 57 -2.89 14.49 15.13
N PHE A 58 -3.87 15.30 14.72
CA PHE A 58 -5.23 15.20 15.25
C PHE A 58 -5.83 13.83 14.95
N ASN A 59 -5.75 13.37 13.70
CA ASN A 59 -6.28 12.07 13.30
C ASN A 59 -5.57 10.95 14.07
N ILE A 60 -4.24 10.90 14.10
CA ILE A 60 -3.50 9.85 14.82
C ILE A 60 -3.92 9.82 16.29
N LEU A 61 -3.91 10.97 16.99
CA LEU A 61 -4.16 11.00 18.44
C LEU A 61 -5.62 10.75 18.84
N HIS A 62 -6.59 11.02 17.96
CA HIS A 62 -8.01 10.99 18.32
C HIS A 62 -8.86 10.02 17.50
N GLY A 63 -8.34 9.48 16.40
CA GLY A 63 -9.04 8.55 15.52
C GLY A 63 -9.22 7.14 16.09
N ARG A 64 -8.41 6.78 17.10
CA ARG A 64 -8.43 5.46 17.78
C ARG A 64 -8.24 4.31 16.78
N TYR A 65 -7.22 4.43 15.94
CA TYR A 65 -6.88 3.42 14.95
C TYR A 65 -6.15 2.24 15.60
N ASP A 66 -6.43 1.04 15.13
CA ASP A 66 -5.62 -0.15 15.46
C ASP A 66 -4.27 -0.09 14.74
N TYR A 67 -4.28 0.38 13.49
CA TYR A 67 -3.12 0.42 12.61
C TYR A 67 -2.97 1.78 11.90
N CYS A 68 -1.73 2.21 11.72
CA CYS A 68 -1.37 3.35 10.88
C CYS A 68 -0.39 2.87 9.81
N ILE A 69 -0.82 2.89 8.55
CA ILE A 69 -0.01 2.55 7.38
C ILE A 69 0.71 3.82 6.94
N ILE A 70 2.04 3.77 6.88
CA ILE A 70 2.91 4.93 6.61
C ILE A 70 3.63 4.70 5.28
N GLN A 71 3.30 5.50 4.27
CA GLN A 71 3.84 5.40 2.92
C GLN A 71 4.59 6.67 2.53
N GLU A 72 5.90 6.54 2.33
CA GLU A 72 6.76 7.63 1.83
C GLU A 72 6.71 7.74 0.31
N TYR A 73 7.03 8.92 -0.22
CA TYR A 73 7.21 9.18 -1.63
C TYR A 73 8.32 8.30 -2.26
N ALA A 74 7.97 7.61 -3.35
CA ALA A 74 8.82 6.57 -3.94
C ALA A 74 9.75 7.09 -5.05
N HIS A 75 9.28 8.06 -5.86
CA HIS A 75 9.79 8.28 -7.21
C HIS A 75 9.98 9.77 -7.56
N PRO A 76 11.20 10.32 -7.42
CA PRO A 76 12.41 9.68 -6.89
C PRO A 76 12.32 9.38 -5.38
N MET A 77 13.19 8.47 -4.89
CA MET A 77 13.37 8.27 -3.46
C MET A 77 13.75 9.59 -2.80
N THR A 78 13.10 9.91 -1.69
CA THR A 78 13.45 11.05 -0.85
C THR A 78 14.84 10.87 -0.23
N ASP A 79 15.36 11.96 0.33
CA ASP A 79 16.53 11.90 1.19
C ASP A 79 16.27 10.93 2.36
N PHE A 80 17.24 10.09 2.69
CA PHE A 80 16.98 8.98 3.61
C PHE A 80 16.85 9.50 5.05
N GLU A 81 17.60 10.53 5.40
CA GLU A 81 17.56 11.19 6.69
C GLU A 81 16.19 11.84 6.92
N ASP A 82 15.64 12.52 5.90
CA ASP A 82 14.26 13.02 5.93
C ASP A 82 13.26 11.88 6.16
N THR A 83 13.37 10.76 5.41
CA THR A 83 12.44 9.63 5.58
C THR A 83 12.51 9.05 7.00
N ILE A 84 13.71 8.91 7.57
CA ILE A 84 13.89 8.45 8.95
C ILE A 84 13.20 9.41 9.93
N GLU A 85 13.51 10.71 9.84
CA GLU A 85 12.99 11.74 10.74
C GLU A 85 11.45 11.76 10.73
N TYR A 86 10.84 11.88 9.55
CA TYR A 86 9.39 12.06 9.47
C TYR A 86 8.60 10.77 9.71
N THR A 87 9.18 9.61 9.39
CA THR A 87 8.58 8.33 9.82
C THR A 87 8.63 8.22 11.35
N HIS A 88 9.76 8.57 11.97
CA HIS A 88 9.92 8.55 13.43
C HIS A 88 8.86 9.42 14.12
N GLU A 89 8.64 10.65 13.66
CA GLU A 89 7.63 11.53 14.26
C GLU A 89 6.22 10.95 14.23
N ILE A 90 5.81 10.35 13.10
CA ILE A 90 4.51 9.69 12.95
C ILE A 90 4.41 8.48 13.89
N ILE A 91 5.49 7.69 13.98
CA ILE A 91 5.55 6.52 14.86
C ILE A 91 5.45 6.93 16.34
N GLU A 92 6.11 8.01 16.75
CA GLU A 92 6.00 8.53 18.12
C GLU A 92 4.57 8.98 18.45
N LEU A 93 3.86 9.58 17.50
CA LEU A 93 2.43 9.88 17.66
C LEU A 93 1.59 8.60 17.82
N CYS A 94 1.86 7.57 17.01
CA CYS A 94 1.17 6.28 17.10
C CYS A 94 1.39 5.58 18.47
N LYS A 95 2.65 5.55 18.94
CA LYS A 95 3.03 4.97 20.24
C LYS A 95 2.28 5.62 21.41
N LYS A 96 2.04 6.94 21.38
CA LYS A 96 1.30 7.66 22.44
C LYS A 96 -0.14 7.20 22.63
N VAL A 97 -0.74 6.60 21.60
CA VAL A 97 -2.15 6.17 21.62
C VAL A 97 -2.33 4.68 21.35
N ASN A 98 -1.24 3.90 21.39
CA ASN A 98 -1.21 2.47 21.13
C ASN A 98 -1.74 2.05 19.75
N THR A 99 -1.57 2.91 18.75
CA THR A 99 -1.78 2.54 17.34
C THR A 99 -0.53 1.83 16.83
N THR A 100 -0.69 0.69 16.14
CA THR A 100 0.46 -0.07 15.61
C THR A 100 0.90 0.52 14.26
N PRO A 101 2.12 1.07 14.14
CA PRO A 101 2.62 1.55 12.86
C PRO A 101 3.01 0.38 11.94
N ILE A 102 2.70 0.53 10.65
CA ILE A 102 3.11 -0.38 9.57
C ILE A 102 3.78 0.46 8.49
N ILE A 103 5.05 0.17 8.22
CA ILE A 103 5.80 0.76 7.12
C ILE A 103 5.34 0.13 5.81
N PHE A 104 4.85 0.94 4.88
CA PHE A 104 4.54 0.55 3.51
C PHE A 104 5.83 0.66 2.69
N GLU A 105 6.45 -0.48 2.38
CA GLU A 105 7.61 -0.51 1.49
C GLU A 105 7.18 -0.34 0.03
N THR A 106 7.46 0.79 -0.59
CA THR A 106 7.08 1.02 -2.00
C THR A 106 7.92 0.18 -2.97
N TRP A 107 7.46 0.10 -4.22
CA TRP A 107 8.18 -0.54 -5.31
C TRP A 107 9.01 0.47 -6.11
N ALA A 108 9.94 -0.01 -6.95
CA ALA A 108 10.74 0.78 -7.89
C ALA A 108 9.96 1.09 -9.18
N GLU A 109 10.30 2.20 -9.87
CA GLU A 109 9.76 2.50 -11.20
C GLU A 109 10.18 1.40 -12.18
N LYS A 110 9.29 1.08 -13.14
CA LYS A 110 9.50 0.02 -14.13
C LYS A 110 10.77 0.20 -14.96
N ASP A 111 11.19 1.44 -15.19
CA ASP A 111 12.39 1.79 -15.95
C ASP A 111 13.70 1.68 -15.14
N LYS A 112 13.62 1.61 -13.81
CA LYS A 112 14.76 1.53 -12.89
C LYS A 112 14.58 0.42 -11.84
N PRO A 113 14.37 -0.84 -12.25
CA PRO A 113 14.15 -1.96 -11.32
C PRO A 113 15.33 -2.18 -10.35
N GLU A 114 16.53 -1.71 -10.69
CA GLU A 114 17.71 -1.75 -9.83
C GLU A 114 17.55 -0.98 -8.51
N ASN A 115 16.69 0.06 -8.50
CA ASN A 115 16.44 0.89 -7.31
C ASN A 115 15.76 0.11 -6.18
N GLN A 116 15.07 -0.99 -6.49
CA GLN A 116 14.35 -1.76 -5.47
C GLN A 116 15.29 -2.25 -4.37
N SER A 117 16.51 -2.65 -4.72
CA SER A 117 17.48 -3.16 -3.74
C SER A 117 17.82 -2.14 -2.65
N GLU A 118 17.90 -0.85 -3.02
CA GLU A 118 18.13 0.24 -2.08
C GLU A 118 16.87 0.58 -1.27
N MET A 119 15.69 0.61 -1.91
CA MET A 119 14.41 0.78 -1.21
C MET A 119 14.22 -0.27 -0.11
N ASN A 120 14.43 -1.54 -0.44
CA ASN A 120 14.31 -2.65 0.53
C ASN A 120 15.21 -2.43 1.74
N ARG A 121 16.46 -2.00 1.50
CA ARG A 121 17.43 -1.75 2.58
C ARG A 121 16.97 -0.60 3.48
N ARG A 122 16.49 0.50 2.90
CA ARG A 122 16.02 1.68 3.65
C ARG A 122 14.81 1.36 4.52
N TYR A 123 13.77 0.75 3.95
CA TYR A 123 12.54 0.45 4.67
C TYR A 123 12.74 -0.63 5.76
N ARG A 124 13.53 -1.67 5.50
CA ARG A 124 13.91 -2.64 6.53
C ARG A 124 14.65 -1.99 7.68
N LYS A 125 15.63 -1.14 7.38
CA LYS A 125 16.39 -0.42 8.41
C LYS A 125 15.47 0.43 9.30
N ILE A 126 14.55 1.19 8.70
CA ILE A 126 13.57 1.99 9.45
C ILE A 126 12.69 1.10 10.33
N ALA A 127 12.15 0.01 9.78
CA ALA A 127 11.29 -0.90 10.52
C ALA A 127 12.02 -1.56 11.70
N GLU A 128 13.28 -1.98 11.51
CA GLU A 128 14.13 -2.56 12.55
C GLU A 128 14.47 -1.54 13.64
N ASP A 129 14.92 -0.34 13.27
CA ASP A 129 15.33 0.70 14.21
C ASP A 129 14.14 1.21 15.06
N GLU A 130 12.95 1.31 14.46
CA GLU A 130 11.74 1.81 15.14
C GLU A 130 10.92 0.72 15.82
N GLY A 131 11.24 -0.56 15.59
CA GLY A 131 10.42 -1.69 16.03
C GLY A 131 9.02 -1.69 15.40
N ALA A 132 8.88 -1.15 14.19
CA ALA A 132 7.63 -1.10 13.45
C ALA A 132 7.43 -2.36 12.60
N LYS A 133 6.18 -2.67 12.26
CA LYS A 133 5.89 -3.72 11.27
C LYS A 133 6.27 -3.23 9.88
N LEU A 134 6.77 -4.13 9.03
CA LEU A 134 7.03 -3.86 7.61
C LEU A 134 6.04 -4.64 6.75
N ALA A 135 5.43 -3.96 5.77
CA ALA A 135 4.75 -4.60 4.65
C ALA A 135 5.70 -4.61 3.44
N PRO A 136 6.34 -5.76 3.10
CA PRO A 136 7.41 -5.84 2.12
C PRO A 136 6.89 -5.88 0.67
N ILE A 137 6.11 -4.87 0.29
CA ILE A 137 5.38 -4.83 -0.97
C ILE A 137 6.34 -4.76 -2.16
N GLY A 138 7.35 -3.89 -2.13
CA GLY A 138 8.34 -3.75 -3.20
C GLY A 138 9.13 -5.04 -3.49
N GLU A 139 9.47 -5.80 -2.45
CA GLU A 139 10.10 -7.12 -2.59
C GLU A 139 9.20 -8.13 -3.29
N ILE A 140 7.96 -8.24 -2.83
CA ILE A 140 6.95 -9.16 -3.37
C ILE A 140 6.63 -8.77 -4.82
N TRP A 141 6.47 -7.47 -5.06
CA TRP A 141 6.26 -6.87 -6.38
C TRP A 141 7.33 -7.32 -7.36
N SER A 142 8.60 -7.14 -7.01
CA SER A 142 9.74 -7.53 -7.85
C SER A 142 9.79 -9.03 -8.14
N ASN A 143 9.39 -9.86 -7.18
CA ASN A 143 9.33 -11.31 -7.35
C ASN A 143 8.17 -11.74 -8.25
N VAL A 144 6.99 -11.15 -8.06
CA VAL A 144 5.80 -11.42 -8.88
C VAL A 144 6.04 -10.95 -10.31
N LEU A 145 6.60 -9.75 -10.51
CA LEU A 145 6.87 -9.21 -11.84
C LEU A 145 7.69 -10.19 -12.70
N LYS A 146 8.74 -10.80 -12.12
CA LYS A 146 9.55 -11.84 -12.79
C LYS A 146 8.75 -13.09 -13.16
N LYS A 147 7.72 -13.44 -12.38
CA LYS A 147 6.83 -14.57 -12.69
C LYS A 147 5.83 -14.25 -13.79
N LEU A 148 5.50 -12.98 -13.97
CA LEU A 148 4.56 -12.50 -14.96
C LEU A 148 5.19 -12.17 -16.32
N GLU A 149 6.52 -12.25 -16.47
CA GLU A 149 7.25 -11.89 -17.71
C GLU A 149 6.70 -12.57 -18.99
N ASN A 150 6.09 -13.75 -18.87
CA ASN A 150 5.53 -14.50 -19.99
C ASN A 150 3.99 -14.39 -20.13
N GLU A 151 3.33 -13.69 -19.21
CA GLU A 151 1.88 -13.50 -19.22
C GLU A 151 1.51 -12.27 -20.06
N SER A 152 0.95 -12.50 -21.25
CA SER A 152 0.60 -11.41 -22.17
C SER A 152 -0.57 -10.58 -21.65
N GLY A 153 -0.44 -9.25 -21.68
CA GLY A 153 -1.50 -8.32 -21.29
C GLY A 153 -1.72 -8.19 -19.77
N VAL A 154 -0.78 -8.70 -18.96
CA VAL A 154 -0.81 -8.58 -17.50
C VAL A 154 0.38 -7.73 -17.06
N ASP A 155 0.11 -6.69 -16.28
CA ASP A 155 1.16 -5.84 -15.71
C ASP A 155 0.75 -5.39 -14.30
N LEU A 156 1.74 -5.28 -13.42
CA LEU A 156 1.54 -4.69 -12.09
C LEU A 156 1.54 -3.17 -12.16
N TYR A 157 2.23 -2.59 -13.15
CA TYR A 157 2.29 -1.15 -13.34
C TYR A 157 1.12 -0.64 -14.17
N TYR A 158 0.68 0.56 -13.83
CA TYR A 158 -0.07 1.41 -14.75
C TYR A 158 0.81 1.81 -15.95
N ILE A 159 0.21 2.37 -17.00
CA ILE A 159 0.88 2.71 -18.26
C ILE A 159 2.02 3.72 -18.10
N ASP A 160 2.06 4.45 -16.98
CA ASP A 160 3.15 5.38 -16.66
C ASP A 160 4.41 4.69 -16.10
N GLY A 161 4.33 3.40 -15.78
CA GLY A 161 5.45 2.63 -15.25
C GLY A 161 5.83 2.95 -13.80
N ALA A 162 5.02 3.75 -13.10
CA ALA A 162 5.28 4.16 -11.72
C ALA A 162 4.14 3.73 -10.78
N HIS A 163 2.89 4.06 -11.13
CA HIS A 163 1.74 3.70 -10.30
C HIS A 163 1.33 2.24 -10.47
N ALA A 164 0.51 1.75 -9.54
CA ALA A 164 -0.08 0.42 -9.63
C ALA A 164 -1.24 0.38 -10.65
N SER A 165 -1.30 -0.70 -11.43
CA SER A 165 -2.52 -1.12 -12.11
C SER A 165 -3.51 -1.72 -11.10
N GLY A 166 -4.73 -2.05 -11.53
CA GLY A 166 -5.64 -2.81 -10.67
C GLY A 166 -5.10 -4.18 -10.23
N ILE A 167 -4.18 -4.79 -10.99
CA ILE A 167 -3.49 -6.03 -10.58
C ILE A 167 -2.38 -5.72 -9.55
N GLY A 168 -1.66 -4.60 -9.73
CA GLY A 168 -0.71 -4.09 -8.76
C GLY A 168 -1.37 -3.82 -7.41
N ASP A 169 -2.51 -3.12 -7.38
CA ASP A 169 -3.21 -2.83 -6.13
C ASP A 169 -3.81 -4.06 -5.46
N TYR A 170 -4.17 -5.10 -6.23
CA TYR A 170 -4.52 -6.40 -5.64
C TYR A 170 -3.35 -7.01 -4.86
N LEU A 171 -2.13 -6.93 -5.39
CA LEU A 171 -0.91 -7.39 -4.69
C LEU A 171 -0.62 -6.54 -3.45
N VAL A 172 -0.71 -5.21 -3.57
CA VAL A 172 -0.52 -4.26 -2.47
C VAL A 172 -1.50 -4.55 -1.34
N ALA A 173 -2.79 -4.58 -1.65
CA ALA A 173 -3.86 -4.76 -0.67
C ALA A 173 -3.77 -6.12 0.02
N MET A 174 -3.41 -7.18 -0.72
CA MET A 174 -3.24 -8.52 -0.16
C MET A 174 -2.03 -8.61 0.78
N THR A 175 -0.93 -7.95 0.43
CA THR A 175 0.28 -7.87 1.28
C THR A 175 -0.01 -7.10 2.57
N LEU A 176 -0.71 -5.97 2.48
CA LEU A 176 -1.15 -5.22 3.66
C LEU A 176 -2.10 -6.04 4.52
N THR A 177 -3.06 -6.74 3.92
CA THR A 177 -3.99 -7.63 4.64
C THR A 177 -3.24 -8.72 5.41
N LYS A 178 -2.25 -9.36 4.79
CA LYS A 178 -1.37 -10.34 5.46
C LYS A 178 -0.62 -9.71 6.63
N THR A 179 -0.06 -8.51 6.44
CA THR A 179 0.71 -7.78 7.47
C THR A 179 -0.16 -7.39 8.68
N ILE A 180 -1.38 -6.94 8.40
CA ILE A 180 -2.36 -6.46 9.40
C ILE A 180 -2.94 -7.62 10.20
N THR A 181 -3.33 -8.70 9.52
CA THR A 181 -4.16 -9.77 10.12
C THR A 181 -3.41 -11.07 10.38
N GLY A 182 -2.23 -11.27 9.77
CA GLY A 182 -1.52 -12.55 9.70
C GLY A 182 -2.15 -13.56 8.74
N LYS A 183 -3.27 -13.20 8.09
CA LYS A 183 -4.04 -14.08 7.19
C LYS A 183 -4.19 -13.45 5.81
N LEU A 184 -4.36 -14.30 4.81
CA LEU A 184 -4.84 -13.88 3.51
C LEU A 184 -6.37 -13.96 3.47
N PRO A 185 -7.03 -13.17 2.61
CA PRO A 185 -8.41 -13.44 2.19
C PRO A 185 -8.56 -14.87 1.69
N ASP A 186 -9.78 -15.37 1.63
CA ASP A 186 -10.11 -16.64 0.99
C ASP A 186 -9.54 -16.71 -0.43
N ALA A 187 -9.17 -17.91 -0.88
CA ALA A 187 -8.61 -18.11 -2.22
C ALA A 187 -9.57 -17.69 -3.35
N SER A 188 -10.88 -17.61 -3.07
CA SER A 188 -11.89 -17.11 -4.00
C SER A 188 -11.89 -15.59 -4.14
N PHE A 189 -11.29 -14.83 -3.23
CA PHE A 189 -11.23 -13.38 -3.31
C PHE A 189 -10.31 -12.95 -4.47
N ARG A 190 -10.91 -12.49 -5.56
CA ARG A 190 -10.22 -12.07 -6.79
C ARG A 190 -10.73 -10.73 -7.32
N GLU A 191 -11.37 -9.95 -6.48
CA GLU A 191 -11.87 -8.62 -6.83
C GLU A 191 -10.73 -7.58 -6.68
N SER A 192 -10.72 -6.59 -7.58
CA SER A 192 -9.90 -5.38 -7.48
C SER A 192 -10.60 -4.23 -8.19
N PHE A 193 -10.01 -3.05 -8.16
CA PHE A 193 -10.49 -1.86 -8.88
C PHE A 193 -9.45 -1.39 -9.88
N ASP A 194 -9.88 -0.85 -11.02
CA ASP A 194 -8.97 -0.28 -12.00
C ASP A 194 -9.56 1.02 -12.58
N PHE A 195 -9.16 2.14 -11.99
CA PHE A 195 -9.63 3.48 -12.36
C PHE A 195 -8.94 3.98 -13.62
N THR A 196 -8.11 3.14 -14.23
CA THR A 196 -7.33 3.48 -15.40
C THR A 196 -7.91 2.94 -16.70
N LEU A 197 -8.95 2.10 -16.60
CA LEU A 197 -9.73 1.65 -17.75
C LEU A 197 -10.52 2.84 -18.33
N SER A 198 -10.22 3.15 -19.59
CA SER A 198 -10.40 4.48 -20.17
C SER A 198 -11.85 4.95 -20.31
N ASP A 199 -12.14 6.12 -19.75
CA ASP A 199 -12.95 7.15 -20.41
C ASP A 199 -12.08 8.41 -20.65
N TYR A 200 -10.95 8.24 -21.36
CA TYR A 200 -10.08 9.24 -22.04
C TYR A 200 -9.74 10.59 -21.36
N ALA A 201 -10.13 10.82 -20.12
CA ALA A 201 -9.77 11.96 -19.31
C ALA A 201 -9.75 11.46 -17.87
N TRP A 202 -8.65 11.69 -17.17
CA TRP A 202 -8.49 11.52 -15.73
C TRP A 202 -9.63 12.11 -14.85
N ASN A 203 -10.57 12.86 -15.45
CA ASN A 203 -11.54 13.68 -14.76
C ASN A 203 -12.82 12.98 -14.30
N HIS A 204 -13.06 11.72 -14.64
CA HIS A 204 -14.25 11.02 -14.15
C HIS A 204 -13.95 9.56 -13.78
N VAL A 205 -13.22 9.36 -12.67
CA VAL A 205 -13.46 8.12 -11.88
C VAL A 205 -14.97 8.07 -11.65
N LYS A 206 -15.60 6.93 -11.95
CA LYS A 206 -17.05 6.81 -11.82
C LYS A 206 -17.45 7.02 -10.35
N LEU A 207 -18.62 7.61 -10.17
CA LEU A 207 -19.13 7.91 -8.82
C LEU A 207 -19.32 6.63 -7.97
N SER A 208 -19.54 5.47 -8.60
CA SER A 208 -19.63 4.16 -7.93
C SER A 208 -18.35 3.37 -8.18
N VAL A 209 -17.65 2.98 -7.12
CA VAL A 209 -16.42 2.17 -7.20
C VAL A 209 -16.67 0.81 -7.85
N GLU A 210 -17.90 0.29 -7.72
CA GLU A 210 -18.35 -0.95 -8.33
C GLU A 210 -18.25 -0.92 -9.86
N ASP A 211 -18.42 0.25 -10.47
CA ASP A 211 -18.33 0.40 -11.92
C ASP A 211 -16.89 0.33 -12.44
N GLU A 212 -15.90 0.37 -11.54
CA GLU A 212 -14.47 0.21 -11.81
C GLU A 212 -13.95 -1.18 -11.39
N GLY A 213 -14.85 -2.07 -10.97
CA GLY A 213 -14.51 -3.41 -10.51
C GLY A 213 -13.95 -4.30 -11.61
N ILE A 214 -12.83 -4.95 -11.33
CA ILE A 214 -12.22 -5.97 -12.18
C ILE A 214 -12.11 -7.30 -11.42
N THR A 215 -12.02 -8.39 -12.18
CA THR A 215 -11.73 -9.71 -11.61
C THR A 215 -10.34 -10.17 -12.03
N ILE A 216 -9.49 -10.44 -11.05
CA ILE A 216 -8.14 -10.95 -11.25
C ILE A 216 -8.21 -12.40 -11.76
N PRO A 217 -7.50 -12.74 -12.85
CA PRO A 217 -7.43 -14.12 -13.33
C PRO A 217 -6.86 -15.07 -12.28
N GLU A 218 -7.38 -16.30 -12.22
CA GLU A 218 -7.03 -17.26 -11.16
C GLU A 218 -5.54 -17.60 -11.12
N ASN A 219 -4.90 -17.77 -12.28
CA ASN A 219 -3.45 -18.00 -12.37
C ASN A 219 -2.64 -16.84 -11.78
N ILE A 220 -3.05 -15.60 -12.06
CA ILE A 220 -2.38 -14.39 -11.56
C ILE A 220 -2.57 -14.23 -10.06
N ALA A 221 -3.80 -14.42 -9.57
CA ALA A 221 -4.11 -14.39 -8.15
C ALA A 221 -3.30 -15.45 -7.38
N SER A 222 -3.19 -16.67 -7.93
CA SER A 222 -2.39 -17.76 -7.35
C SER A 222 -0.90 -17.40 -7.26
N ILE A 223 -0.32 -16.86 -8.33
CA ILE A 223 1.08 -16.40 -8.33
C ILE A 223 1.32 -15.34 -7.24
N ILE A 224 0.44 -14.35 -7.12
CA ILE A 224 0.54 -13.30 -6.11
C ILE A 224 0.48 -13.90 -4.71
N ARG A 225 -0.53 -14.72 -4.43
CA ARG A 225 -0.73 -15.37 -3.12
C ARG A 225 0.47 -16.20 -2.69
N ASP A 226 1.01 -17.02 -3.60
CA ASP A 226 2.16 -17.87 -3.32
C ASP A 226 3.42 -17.08 -2.97
N ASN A 227 3.64 -15.94 -3.64
CA ASN A 227 4.80 -15.09 -3.35
C ASN A 227 4.61 -14.33 -2.03
N ILE A 228 3.38 -13.94 -1.69
CA ILE A 228 3.08 -13.33 -0.39
C ILE A 228 3.31 -14.36 0.73
N GLU A 229 2.75 -15.58 0.66
CA GLU A 229 2.97 -16.58 1.72
C GLU A 229 4.46 -16.89 1.93
N LYS A 230 5.26 -16.96 0.85
CA LYS A 230 6.72 -17.17 0.95
C LYS A 230 7.47 -15.99 1.58
N ALA A 231 6.97 -14.77 1.46
CA ALA A 231 7.62 -13.60 2.04
C ALA A 231 7.41 -13.51 3.57
N PHE A 232 6.39 -14.20 4.11
CA PHE A 232 6.06 -14.21 5.54
C PHE A 232 6.38 -15.55 6.24
N SER A 233 6.98 -16.52 5.53
CA SER A 233 7.42 -17.81 6.07
C SER A 233 8.85 -17.77 6.60
#